data_AF-A0A349SBF8-F1
#
_entry.id   AF-A0A349SBF8-F1
#
_cell.length_a   1.000
_cell.length_b   1.000
_cell.length_c   1.000
_cell.angle_alpha   90.00
_cell.angle_beta   90.00
_cell.angle_gamma   90.00
#
_symmetry.space_group_name_H-M   'P 1'
#
loop_
_entity.id
_entity.type
_entity.pdbx_description
1 polymer ?
#
loop_
_entity_poly.entity_id
_entity_poly.type
_entity_poly.pdbx_seq_one_letter_code
_entity_poly.pdbx_strand_id
1 'polypeptide(L)'
;MLDETFGVDEDSGGIDLPAFAPARLQEAETLRASLDLETLRPAGVSTLREQVLSSVENYFALLEGEQAKDLYDLVLAEVEAPLFAAVMHQTRGNQSKAAIVLGLNRGTLRTKLKQYGLL
;
A
#
# COMPACT_ATOMS: atom_id res chain seq x y z
N MET A 1 2.01 59.50 8.40
CA MET A 1 1.98 59.49 6.93
C MET A 1 3.33 58.91 6.52
N LEU A 2 3.51 57.67 6.06
CA LEU A 2 2.70 56.60 5.44
C LEU A 2 3.23 55.26 6.04
N ASP A 3 2.41 54.32 6.52
CA ASP A 3 1.66 53.23 5.85
C ASP A 3 2.49 52.11 5.18
N GLU A 4 1.96 50.89 5.36
CA GLU A 4 2.12 49.64 4.59
C GLU A 4 3.01 48.50 5.13
N THR A 5 2.47 47.31 4.86
CA THR A 5 2.61 46.00 5.51
C THR A 5 3.19 44.99 4.51
N PHE A 6 3.47 43.77 4.96
CA PHE A 6 3.75 42.54 4.18
C PHE A 6 5.15 42.47 3.56
N GLY A 7 5.82 41.34 3.49
CA GLY A 7 5.51 39.94 3.77
C GLY A 7 6.73 39.19 3.20
N VAL A 8 7.34 38.30 3.97
CA VAL A 8 8.54 37.59 3.52
C VAL A 8 8.05 36.36 2.77
N ASP A 9 8.05 36.41 1.44
CA ASP A 9 7.72 35.26 0.60
C ASP A 9 8.89 34.27 0.60
N GLU A 10 8.60 33.06 1.08
CA GLU A 10 9.47 31.89 1.05
C GLU A 10 9.57 31.35 -0.38
N ASP A 11 10.62 31.75 -1.11
CA ASP A 11 10.98 31.13 -2.39
C ASP A 11 11.59 29.74 -2.15
N SER A 12 10.71 28.77 -1.91
CA SER A 12 11.03 27.36 -1.92
C SER A 12 11.22 26.90 -3.36
N GLY A 13 12.48 26.73 -3.77
CA GLY A 13 12.87 26.11 -5.04
C GLY A 13 12.40 24.65 -5.13
N GLY A 14 11.12 24.47 -5.42
CA GLY A 14 10.52 23.21 -5.85
C GLY A 14 10.92 22.95 -7.30
N ILE A 15 11.53 21.79 -7.55
CA ILE A 15 11.81 21.30 -8.90
C ILE A 15 10.47 21.12 -9.62
N ASP A 16 10.20 21.94 -10.62
CA ASP A 16 9.01 21.84 -11.47
C ASP A 16 9.12 20.58 -12.35
N LEU A 17 8.45 19.51 -11.93
CA LEU A 17 8.26 18.31 -12.74
C LEU A 17 7.15 18.60 -13.75
N PRO A 18 7.41 18.55 -15.07
CA PRO A 18 6.37 18.83 -16.05
C PRO A 18 5.21 17.84 -15.89
N ALA A 19 4.00 18.40 -15.79
CA ALA A 19 2.73 17.69 -15.74
C ALA A 19 2.54 16.82 -16.99
N PHE A 20 3.06 15.60 -16.96
CA PHE A 20 2.75 14.57 -17.96
C PHE A 20 1.54 13.76 -17.50
N ALA A 21 0.38 14.39 -17.43
CA ALA A 21 -0.90 13.70 -17.36
C ALA A 21 -1.61 13.92 -18.71
N PRO A 22 -1.66 12.91 -19.62
CA PRO A 22 -2.43 13.06 -20.84
C PRO A 22 -3.90 13.25 -20.47
N ALA A 23 -4.54 14.24 -21.09
CA ALA A 23 -5.91 14.73 -20.87
C ALA A 23 -7.05 13.67 -20.91
N ARG A 24 -6.74 12.38 -21.00
CA ARG A 24 -7.71 11.26 -20.97
C ARG A 24 -8.05 10.73 -19.57
N LEU A 25 -7.35 11.16 -18.51
CA LEU A 25 -7.66 10.71 -17.14
C LEU A 25 -8.84 11.46 -16.52
N GLN A 26 -9.05 12.74 -16.88
CA GLN A 26 -10.17 13.54 -16.37
C GLN A 26 -11.52 13.00 -16.83
N GLU A 27 -11.64 12.51 -18.07
CA GLU A 27 -12.87 11.89 -18.57
C GLU A 27 -13.19 10.59 -17.82
N ALA A 28 -12.17 9.75 -17.56
CA ALA A 28 -12.35 8.51 -16.81
C ALA A 28 -12.72 8.76 -15.34
N GLU A 29 -12.15 9.79 -14.71
CA GLU A 29 -12.48 10.21 -13.34
C GLU A 29 -13.89 10.81 -13.26
N THR A 30 -14.26 11.64 -14.23
CA THR A 30 -15.60 12.25 -14.30
C THR A 30 -16.69 11.22 -14.62
N LEU A 31 -16.41 10.22 -15.48
CA LEU A 31 -17.32 9.09 -15.71
C LEU A 31 -17.47 8.19 -14.48
N ARG A 32 -16.37 7.97 -13.75
CA ARG A 32 -16.38 7.20 -12.49
C ARG A 32 -17.24 7.87 -11.42
N ALA A 33 -17.13 9.19 -11.29
CA ALA A 33 -17.92 10.00 -10.37
C ALA A 33 -19.40 10.08 -10.76
N SER A 34 -19.72 10.19 -12.06
CA SER A 34 -21.12 10.28 -12.53
C SER A 34 -21.89 8.95 -12.50
N LEU A 35 -21.18 7.82 -12.46
CA LEU A 35 -21.76 6.47 -12.36
C LEU A 35 -21.90 5.97 -10.91
N ASP A 36 -21.52 6.77 -9.90
CA ASP A 36 -21.55 6.40 -8.47
C ASP A 36 -21.05 4.96 -8.21
N LEU A 37 -19.99 4.54 -8.92
CA LEU A 37 -19.45 3.17 -8.88
C LEU A 37 -18.96 2.75 -7.48
N GLU A 38 -18.71 3.71 -6.60
CA GLU A 38 -18.45 3.48 -5.17
C GLU A 38 -19.68 2.94 -4.41
N THR A 39 -20.90 3.33 -4.80
CA THR A 39 -22.14 2.80 -4.20
C THR A 39 -22.48 1.39 -4.68
N LEU A 40 -21.97 0.99 -5.86
CA LEU A 40 -22.05 -0.37 -6.39
C LEU A 40 -20.96 -1.29 -5.84
N ARG A 41 -19.96 -0.72 -5.15
CA ARG A 41 -19.00 -1.50 -4.38
C ARG A 41 -19.82 -2.27 -3.33
N PRO A 42 -19.76 -3.60 -3.30
CA PRO A 42 -20.59 -4.35 -2.36
C PRO A 42 -20.28 -3.84 -0.95
N ALA A 43 -21.31 -3.38 -0.23
CA ALA A 43 -21.17 -2.91 1.14
C ALA A 43 -20.44 -3.99 1.95
N GLY A 44 -19.20 -3.72 2.37
CA GLY A 44 -18.35 -4.68 3.06
C GLY A 44 -17.07 -5.13 2.33
N VAL A 45 -16.82 -4.70 1.08
CA VAL A 45 -15.54 -4.99 0.40
C VAL A 45 -14.56 -3.85 0.58
N SER A 46 -13.79 -3.90 1.67
CA SER A 46 -12.65 -2.99 1.90
C SER A 46 -11.45 -3.39 1.06
N THR A 47 -10.64 -2.40 0.63
CA THR A 47 -9.35 -2.68 -0.01
C THR A 47 -8.37 -3.30 0.99
N LEU A 48 -7.35 -4.01 0.51
CA LEU A 48 -6.24 -4.45 1.38
C LEU A 48 -5.60 -3.27 2.12
N ARG A 49 -5.48 -2.11 1.46
CA ARG A 49 -4.95 -0.88 2.08
C ARG A 49 -5.81 -0.45 3.27
N GLU A 50 -7.13 -0.41 3.10
CA GLU A 50 -8.07 -0.07 4.18
C GLU A 50 -8.01 -1.09 5.32
N GLN A 51 -7.91 -2.38 5.02
CA GLN A 51 -7.83 -3.44 6.04
C GLN A 51 -6.54 -3.34 6.85
N VAL A 52 -5.41 -3.09 6.20
CA VAL A 52 -4.12 -2.91 6.88
C VAL A 52 -4.17 -1.67 7.76
N LEU A 53 -4.68 -0.54 7.25
CA LEU A 53 -4.83 0.69 8.04
C LEU A 53 -5.68 0.45 9.30
N SER A 54 -6.87 -0.11 9.13
CA SER A 54 -7.77 -0.40 10.25
C SER A 54 -7.14 -1.36 11.27
N SER A 55 -6.41 -2.38 10.80
CA SER A 55 -5.73 -3.33 11.69
C SER A 55 -4.62 -2.66 12.52
N VAL A 56 -3.84 -1.76 11.91
CA VAL A 56 -2.77 -1.02 12.59
C VAL A 56 -3.34 0.00 13.58
N GLU A 57 -4.41 0.72 13.22
CA GLU A 57 -5.09 1.63 14.14
C GLU A 57 -5.65 0.90 15.37
N ASN A 58 -6.28 -0.26 15.16
CA ASN A 58 -6.76 -1.11 16.24
C ASN A 58 -5.61 -1.61 17.14
N TYR A 59 -4.47 -1.97 16.54
CA TYR A 59 -3.28 -2.36 17.31
C TYR A 59 -2.77 -1.23 18.20
N PHE A 60 -2.70 0.01 17.69
CA PHE A 60 -2.32 1.17 18.49
C PHE A 60 -3.33 1.51 19.59
N ALA A 61 -4.63 1.30 19.35
CA ALA A 61 -5.65 1.49 20.38
C ALA A 61 -5.48 0.50 21.54
N LEU A 62 -5.04 -0.72 21.26
CA LEU A 62 -4.80 -1.78 22.25
C LEU A 62 -3.50 -1.61 23.05
N LEU A 63 -2.55 -0.84 22.53
CA LEU A 63 -1.26 -0.61 23.21
C LEU A 63 -1.38 0.26 24.46
N GLU A 64 -2.52 0.94 24.69
CA GLU A 64 -2.80 1.75 25.89
C GLU A 64 -1.67 2.72 26.32
N GLY A 65 -0.85 3.17 25.37
CA GLY A 65 0.27 4.09 25.60
C GLY A 65 1.65 3.43 25.74
N GLU A 66 1.76 2.10 25.63
CA GLU A 66 3.06 1.43 25.46
C GLU A 66 3.67 1.71 24.08
N GLN A 67 5.00 1.75 24.01
CA GLN A 67 5.70 1.92 22.74
C GLN A 67 5.69 0.61 21.94
N ALA A 68 5.11 0.65 20.75
CA ALA A 68 5.24 -0.42 19.77
C ALA A 68 6.72 -0.63 19.41
N LYS A 69 7.17 -1.89 19.40
CA LYS A 69 8.50 -2.29 18.91
C LYS A 69 8.33 -3.27 17.77
N ASP A 70 9.23 -3.20 16.79
CA ASP A 70 9.31 -4.12 15.65
C ASP A 70 8.00 -4.25 14.83
N LEU A 71 7.15 -3.21 14.86
CA LEU A 71 5.86 -3.21 14.16
C LEU A 71 6.01 -3.43 12.65
N TYR A 72 7.08 -2.92 12.05
CA TYR A 72 7.37 -3.15 10.63
C TYR A 72 7.50 -4.64 10.31
N ASP A 73 8.32 -5.37 11.08
CA ASP A 73 8.55 -6.80 10.87
C ASP A 73 7.29 -7.61 11.18
N LEU A 74 6.52 -7.21 12.19
CA LEU A 74 5.24 -7.81 12.53
C LEU A 74 4.23 -7.69 11.37
N VAL A 75 4.01 -6.48 10.86
CA VAL A 75 3.09 -6.25 9.74
C VAL A 75 3.59 -6.96 8.47
N LEU A 76 4.91 -6.90 8.20
CA LEU A 76 5.47 -7.55 7.04
C LEU A 76 5.27 -9.08 7.09
N ALA A 77 5.44 -9.71 8.26
CA ALA A 77 5.20 -11.14 8.43
C ALA A 77 3.73 -11.53 8.20
N GLU A 78 2.79 -10.75 8.75
CA GLU A 78 1.34 -10.97 8.57
C GLU A 78 0.88 -10.81 7.12
N VAL A 79 1.60 -10.03 6.31
CA VAL A 79 1.27 -9.82 4.89
C VAL A 79 2.00 -10.82 3.98
N GLU A 80 3.30 -11.03 4.19
CA GLU A 80 4.12 -11.88 3.32
C GLU A 80 3.75 -13.36 3.43
N ALA A 81 3.49 -13.87 4.64
CA ALA A 81 3.16 -15.28 4.85
C ALA A 81 1.92 -15.74 4.05
N PRO A 82 0.75 -15.08 4.16
CA PRO A 82 -0.43 -15.47 3.37
C PRO A 82 -0.24 -15.23 1.88
N LEU A 83 0.50 -14.18 1.48
CA LEU A 83 0.84 -13.94 0.07
C LEU A 83 1.63 -15.12 -0.52
N PHE A 84 2.67 -15.56 0.17
CA PHE A 84 3.49 -16.68 -0.29
C PHE A 84 2.72 -17.99 -0.28
N ALA A 85 1.91 -18.26 0.75
CA ALA A 85 1.07 -19.45 0.79
C ALA A 85 0.08 -19.49 -0.39
N ALA A 86 -0.60 -18.38 -0.68
CA ALA A 86 -1.54 -18.28 -1.79
C ALA A 86 -0.87 -18.52 -3.15
N VAL A 87 0.29 -17.91 -3.40
CA VAL A 87 1.00 -18.11 -4.67
C VAL A 87 1.57 -19.53 -4.78
N MET A 88 2.10 -20.09 -3.69
CA MET A 88 2.58 -21.48 -3.68
C MET A 88 1.44 -22.46 -3.96
N HIS A 89 0.26 -22.24 -3.39
CA HIS A 89 -0.94 -23.02 -3.70
C HIS A 89 -1.33 -22.88 -5.18
N GLN A 90 -1.43 -21.64 -5.69
CA GLN A 90 -1.79 -21.36 -7.09
C GLN A 90 -0.80 -21.99 -8.09
N THR A 91 0.47 -22.05 -7.74
CA THR A 91 1.55 -22.63 -8.57
C THR A 91 1.79 -24.11 -8.29
N ARG A 92 0.96 -24.74 -7.44
CA ARG A 92 1.04 -26.16 -7.05
C ARG A 92 2.42 -26.56 -6.51
N GLY A 93 3.00 -25.70 -5.68
CA GLY A 93 4.32 -25.90 -5.08
C GLY A 93 5.51 -25.62 -5.99
N ASN A 94 5.29 -25.16 -7.24
CA ASN A 94 6.38 -24.85 -8.15
C ASN A 94 7.04 -23.50 -7.81
N GLN A 95 8.11 -23.55 -7.03
CA GLN A 95 8.83 -22.36 -6.56
C GLN A 95 9.38 -21.49 -7.70
N SER A 96 9.81 -22.07 -8.83
CA SER A 96 10.32 -21.27 -9.95
C SER A 96 9.20 -20.44 -10.59
N LYS A 97 8.00 -21.03 -10.73
CA LYS A 97 6.83 -20.28 -11.20
C LYS A 97 6.36 -19.25 -10.17
N ALA A 98 6.33 -19.62 -8.89
CA ALA A 98 5.97 -18.70 -7.81
C ALA A 98 6.90 -17.48 -7.76
N ALA A 99 8.21 -17.69 -7.91
CA ALA A 99 9.20 -16.62 -7.96
C ALA A 99 8.95 -15.64 -9.12
N ILE A 100 8.58 -16.16 -10.30
CA ILE A 100 8.19 -15.33 -11.45
C ILE A 100 6.91 -14.54 -11.16
N VAL A 101 5.88 -15.17 -10.58
CA VAL A 101 4.60 -14.51 -10.23
C VAL A 101 4.83 -13.39 -9.21
N LEU A 102 5.68 -13.62 -8.22
CA LEU A 102 5.99 -12.66 -7.15
C LEU A 102 7.05 -11.62 -7.57
N GLY A 103 7.69 -11.79 -8.74
CA GLY A 103 8.80 -10.92 -9.16
C GLY A 103 10.05 -11.03 -8.28
N LEU A 104 10.27 -12.18 -7.62
CA LEU A 104 11.38 -12.40 -6.71
C LEU A 104 12.44 -13.31 -7.34
N ASN A 105 13.69 -13.16 -6.90
CA ASN A 105 14.69 -14.19 -7.14
C ASN A 105 14.27 -15.48 -6.41
N ARG A 106 14.42 -16.64 -7.08
CA ARG A 106 14.11 -17.96 -6.50
C ARG A 106 14.83 -18.21 -5.16
N GLY A 107 16.09 -17.78 -5.03
CA GLY A 107 16.87 -17.87 -3.81
C GLY A 107 16.20 -17.11 -2.66
N THR A 108 15.77 -15.88 -2.92
CA THR A 108 15.03 -15.03 -1.97
C THR A 108 13.71 -15.68 -1.57
N LEU A 109 12.91 -16.13 -2.55
CA LEU A 109 11.64 -16.82 -2.27
C LEU A 109 11.87 -18.04 -1.38
N ARG A 110 12.87 -18.88 -1.67
CA ARG A 110 13.17 -20.05 -0.86
C ARG A 110 13.54 -19.69 0.58
N THR A 111 14.34 -18.66 0.78
CA THR A 111 14.70 -18.18 2.13
C THR A 111 13.47 -17.69 2.89
N LYS A 112 12.61 -16.89 2.24
CA LYS A 112 11.36 -16.41 2.83
C LYS A 112 10.38 -17.55 3.15
N LEU A 113 10.23 -18.53 2.26
CA LEU A 113 9.39 -19.71 2.53
C LEU A 113 9.87 -20.50 3.76
N LYS A 114 11.20 -20.64 3.95
CA LYS A 114 11.74 -21.25 5.18
C LYS A 114 11.44 -20.43 6.43
N GLN A 115 11.60 -19.11 6.35
CA GLN A 115 11.31 -18.20 7.46
C GLN A 115 9.87 -18.35 7.96
N TYR A 116 8.92 -18.56 7.06
CA TYR A 116 7.50 -18.72 7.38
C TYR A 116 7.03 -20.18 7.55
N GLY A 117 7.94 -21.16 7.53
CA GLY A 117 7.58 -22.57 7.72
C GLY A 117 6.76 -23.20 6.57
N LEU A 118 6.93 -22.69 5.35
CA LEU A 118 6.20 -23.13 4.14
C LEU A 118 7.02 -24.05 3.23
N LEU A 119 8.14 -24.60 3.72
CA LEU A 119 9.06 -25.47 2.98
C LEU A 119 9.36 -26.77 3.73
#